data_AF-A0A933PC38-F1
#
_entry.id   AF-A0A933PC38-F1
#
_cell.length_a   1.000
_cell.length_b   1.000
_cell.length_c   1.000
_cell.angle_alpha   90.00
_cell.angle_beta   90.00
_cell.angle_gamma   90.00
#
_symmetry.space_group_name_H-M   'P 1'
#
loop_
_entity.id
_entity.type
_entity.pdbx_description
1 polymer ?
#
loop_
_entity_poly.entity_id
_entity_poly.type
_entity_poly.pdbx_seq_one_letter_code
_entity_poly.pdbx_strand_id
1 'polypeptide(L)'
;MGLSRITQRSVSDSALRGLQASLARTATLQNQLSSGKRISNPSDDPSGTASAMTFRSQRSAAEQHLRNIDGATGRLNTTDSALTDLSDRLNKIRELMVRSQSGALSTEGRSALSAEVSAVRGNVVDIYN
;
A
#
# COMPACT_ATOMS: atom_id res chain seq x y z
N MET A 1 -45.76 -25.14 57.78
CA MET A 1 -44.38 -25.60 57.45
C MET A 1 -44.12 -25.57 55.93
N GLY A 2 -44.18 -24.42 55.26
CA GLY A 2 -44.07 -24.33 53.77
C GLY A 2 -42.80 -23.68 53.22
N LEU A 3 -41.99 -23.02 54.06
CA LEU A 3 -40.95 -22.09 53.59
C LEU A 3 -39.60 -22.77 53.27
N SER A 4 -39.25 -23.89 53.93
CA SER A 4 -37.94 -24.54 53.79
C SER A 4 -37.70 -25.23 52.43
N ARG A 5 -38.74 -25.75 51.75
CA ARG A 5 -38.61 -26.35 50.40
C ARG A 5 -38.46 -25.31 49.30
N ILE A 6 -39.02 -24.12 49.49
CA ILE A 6 -38.93 -23.01 48.54
C ILE A 6 -37.52 -22.41 48.60
N THR A 7 -36.97 -22.24 49.81
CA THR A 7 -35.59 -21.77 50.01
C THR A 7 -34.55 -22.77 49.54
N GLN A 8 -34.77 -24.09 49.71
CA GLN A 8 -33.83 -25.09 49.19
C GLN A 8 -33.76 -25.09 47.66
N ARG A 9 -34.91 -24.95 46.98
CA ARG A 9 -34.94 -24.80 45.52
C ARG A 9 -34.31 -23.47 45.08
N SER A 10 -34.57 -22.36 45.78
CA SER A 10 -34.00 -21.07 45.41
C SER A 10 -32.47 -21.02 45.57
N VAL A 11 -31.92 -21.71 46.58
CA VAL A 11 -30.47 -21.87 46.77
C VAL A 11 -29.88 -22.71 45.63
N SER A 12 -30.49 -23.84 45.28
CA SER A 12 -30.05 -24.67 44.14
C SER A 12 -30.13 -23.92 42.81
N ASP A 13 -31.21 -23.19 42.55
CA ASP A 13 -31.37 -22.39 41.32
C ASP A 13 -30.33 -21.26 41.24
N SER A 14 -30.00 -20.64 42.38
CA SER A 14 -28.98 -19.60 42.43
C SER A 14 -27.57 -20.17 42.20
N ALA A 15 -27.29 -21.36 42.72
CA ALA A 15 -26.05 -22.08 42.42
C ALA A 15 -25.95 -22.45 40.94
N LEU A 16 -27.03 -22.97 40.34
CA LEU A 16 -27.08 -23.29 38.91
C LEU A 16 -26.89 -22.05 38.03
N ARG A 17 -27.54 -20.92 38.35
CA ARG A 17 -27.32 -19.64 37.65
C ARG A 17 -25.87 -19.16 37.76
N GLY A 18 -25.26 -19.28 38.94
CA GLY A 18 -23.85 -18.95 39.15
C GLY A 18 -22.90 -19.81 38.31
N LEU A 19 -23.15 -21.12 38.24
CA LEU A 19 -22.39 -22.04 37.40
C LEU A 19 -22.53 -21.71 35.91
N GLN A 20 -23.76 -21.47 35.43
CA GLN A 20 -24.01 -21.07 34.05
C GLN A 20 -23.29 -19.77 33.68
N ALA A 21 -23.34 -18.76 34.56
CA ALA A 21 -22.61 -17.50 34.36
C ALA A 21 -21.08 -17.69 34.37
N SER A 22 -20.56 -18.64 35.14
CA SER A 22 -19.14 -18.98 35.15
C SER A 22 -18.71 -19.68 33.85
N LEU A 23 -19.51 -20.64 33.38
CA LEU A 23 -19.25 -21.34 32.12
C LEU A 23 -19.27 -20.37 30.93
N ALA A 24 -20.24 -19.45 30.90
CA ALA A 24 -20.33 -18.41 29.86
C ALA A 24 -19.08 -17.52 29.86
N ARG A 25 -18.61 -17.06 31.03
CA ARG A 25 -17.38 -16.26 31.14
C ARG A 25 -16.15 -17.02 30.66
N THR A 26 -16.01 -18.29 31.05
CA THR A 26 -14.89 -19.13 30.59
C THR A 26 -14.90 -19.32 29.08
N ALA A 27 -16.08 -19.55 28.48
CA ALA A 27 -16.22 -19.65 27.02
C ALA A 27 -15.80 -18.35 26.31
N THR A 28 -16.21 -17.19 26.83
CA THR A 28 -15.76 -15.89 26.30
C THR A 28 -14.25 -15.73 26.38
N LEU A 29 -13.63 -16.05 27.52
CA LEU A 29 -12.17 -15.97 27.68
C LEU A 29 -11.43 -16.93 26.74
N GLN A 30 -11.94 -18.15 26.55
CA GLN A 30 -11.38 -19.10 25.59
C GLN A 30 -11.47 -18.56 24.15
N ASN A 31 -12.57 -17.91 23.78
CA ASN A 31 -12.72 -17.25 22.48
C ASN A 31 -11.75 -16.07 22.32
N GLN A 32 -11.56 -15.26 23.35
CA GLN A 32 -10.59 -14.15 23.33
C GLN A 32 -9.16 -14.67 23.23
N LEU A 33 -8.83 -15.76 23.93
CA LEU A 33 -7.51 -16.40 23.87
C LEU A 33 -7.23 -16.99 22.49
N SER A 34 -8.20 -17.72 21.92
CA SER A 34 -8.09 -18.34 20.60
C SER A 34 -7.99 -17.29 19.48
N SER A 35 -8.78 -16.22 19.56
CA SER A 35 -8.79 -15.14 18.56
C SER A 35 -7.66 -14.11 18.74
N GLY A 36 -7.04 -14.06 19.92
CA GLY A 36 -6.13 -13.00 20.34
C GLY A 36 -6.76 -11.61 20.46
N LYS A 37 -8.09 -11.50 20.33
CA LYS A 37 -8.82 -10.23 20.36
C LYS A 37 -9.52 -10.08 21.70
N ARG A 38 -9.21 -8.99 22.40
CA ARG A 38 -9.91 -8.62 23.64
C ARG A 38 -11.38 -8.24 23.38
N ILE A 39 -11.65 -7.55 22.27
CA ILE A 39 -13.01 -7.17 21.85
C ILE A 39 -13.40 -8.09 20.70
N SER A 40 -14.35 -8.99 20.95
CA SER A 40 -14.86 -9.92 19.93
C SER A 40 -16.08 -9.31 19.24
N ASN A 41 -17.02 -8.78 20.02
CA ASN A 41 -18.23 -8.15 19.50
C ASN A 41 -18.26 -6.66 19.81
N PRO A 42 -18.82 -5.82 18.91
CA PRO A 42 -19.06 -4.41 19.19
C PRO A 42 -19.91 -4.14 20.43
N SER A 43 -20.78 -5.10 20.79
CA SER A 43 -21.62 -5.05 21.99
C SER A 43 -20.84 -5.20 23.30
N ASP A 44 -19.63 -5.78 23.27
CA ASP A 44 -18.83 -6.03 24.46
C ASP A 44 -18.18 -4.73 24.98
N ASP A 45 -17.77 -3.85 24.06
CA ASP A 45 -17.27 -2.50 24.35
C ASP A 45 -17.46 -1.60 23.11
N PRO A 46 -18.55 -0.83 23.03
CA PRO A 46 -18.81 0.04 21.88
C PRO A 46 -17.77 1.17 21.75
N SER A 47 -17.24 1.66 22.88
CA SER A 47 -16.26 2.76 22.90
C SER A 47 -14.87 2.31 22.41
N GLY A 48 -14.42 1.15 22.89
CA GLY A 48 -13.19 0.51 22.44
C GLY A 48 -13.30 0.04 20.99
N THR A 49 -14.48 -0.43 20.57
CA THR A 49 -14.73 -0.80 19.17
C THR A 49 -14.66 0.40 18.24
N ALA A 50 -15.28 1.54 18.60
CA ALA A 50 -15.20 2.76 17.81
C ALA A 50 -13.75 3.23 17.62
N SER A 51 -12.97 3.23 18.71
CA SER A 51 -11.54 3.57 18.65
C SER A 51 -10.76 2.60 17.76
N ALA A 52 -10.98 1.29 17.91
CA ALA A 52 -10.35 0.27 17.08
C ALA A 52 -10.72 0.39 15.60
N MET A 53 -11.97 0.77 15.28
CA MET A 53 -12.41 1.02 13.91
C MET A 53 -11.74 2.26 13.32
N THR A 54 -11.60 3.34 14.10
CA THR A 54 -10.85 4.53 13.67
C THR A 54 -9.40 4.17 13.37
N PHE A 55 -8.72 3.43 14.25
CA PHE A 55 -7.35 2.98 14.00
C PHE A 55 -7.23 2.07 12.77
N ARG A 56 -8.19 1.15 12.56
CA ARG A 56 -8.24 0.34 11.33
C ARG A 56 -8.41 1.18 10.07
N SER A 57 -9.27 2.20 10.12
CA SER A 57 -9.47 3.14 9.01
C SER A 57 -8.19 3.92 8.71
N GLN A 58 -7.55 4.47 9.74
CA GLN A 58 -6.27 5.18 9.61
C GLN A 58 -5.17 4.27 9.04
N ARG A 59 -5.09 3.02 9.50
CA ARG A 59 -4.15 2.03 8.95
C ARG A 59 -4.41 1.75 7.47
N SER A 60 -5.67 1.53 7.08
CA SER A 60 -6.04 1.31 5.68
C SER A 60 -5.69 2.50 4.79
N ALA A 61 -5.95 3.73 5.27
CA ALA A 61 -5.55 4.95 4.59
C ALA A 61 -4.02 5.05 4.44
N ALA A 62 -3.26 4.76 5.51
CA ALA A 62 -1.80 4.73 5.47
C ALA A 62 -1.27 3.68 4.47
N GLU A 63 -1.83 2.47 4.45
CA GLU A 63 -1.48 1.44 3.48
C GLU A 63 -1.78 1.88 2.03
N GLN A 64 -2.86 2.62 1.79
CA GLN A 64 -3.14 3.22 0.48
C GLN A 64 -2.13 4.31 0.13
N HIS A 65 -1.76 5.18 1.08
CA HIS A 65 -0.74 6.20 0.85
C HIS A 65 0.61 5.59 0.48
N LEU A 66 1.01 4.48 1.13
CA LEU A 66 2.23 3.74 0.76
C LEU A 66 2.16 3.24 -0.68
N ARG A 67 1.04 2.60 -1.09
CA ARG A 67 0.86 2.17 -2.48
C ARG A 67 0.93 3.33 -3.47
N ASN A 68 0.37 4.49 -3.12
CA ASN A 68 0.43 5.68 -3.96
C ASN A 68 1.87 6.20 -4.09
N ILE A 69 2.64 6.19 -2.99
CA ILE A 69 4.06 6.57 -2.98
C ILE A 69 4.85 5.61 -3.87
N ASP A 70 4.68 4.29 -3.71
CA ASP A 70 5.36 3.29 -4.53
C ASP A 70 5.08 3.49 -6.03
N GLY A 71 3.81 3.74 -6.37
CA GLY A 71 3.41 4.06 -7.74
C GLY A 71 4.02 5.36 -8.26
N ALA A 72 4.08 6.41 -7.43
CA ALA A 72 4.71 7.67 -7.80
C ALA A 72 6.23 7.53 -7.98
N THR A 73 6.91 6.82 -7.08
CA THR A 73 8.34 6.50 -7.19
C THR A 73 8.63 5.68 -8.44
N GLY A 74 7.80 4.68 -8.75
CA GLY A 74 7.92 3.91 -10.00
C GLY A 74 7.85 4.81 -11.24
N ARG A 75 6.87 5.73 -11.28
CA ARG A 75 6.76 6.72 -12.37
C ARG A 75 7.96 7.65 -12.44
N LEU A 76 8.44 8.15 -11.30
CA LEU A 76 9.62 9.01 -11.23
C LEU A 76 10.86 8.29 -11.75
N ASN A 77 11.07 7.02 -11.40
CA ASN A 77 12.20 6.23 -11.89
C ASN A 77 12.13 6.03 -13.41
N THR A 78 10.93 5.77 -13.96
CA THR A 78 10.74 5.70 -15.42
C THR A 78 11.05 7.04 -16.08
N THR A 79 10.56 8.14 -15.51
CA THR A 79 10.86 9.49 -16.02
C THR A 79 12.36 9.81 -15.94
N ASP A 80 13.04 9.46 -14.86
CA ASP A 80 14.47 9.69 -14.68
C ASP A 80 15.32 8.89 -15.70
N SER A 81 14.92 7.64 -15.95
CA SER A 81 15.54 6.81 -17.00
C SER A 81 15.34 7.44 -18.38
N ALA A 82 14.13 7.90 -18.69
CA ALA A 82 13.81 8.60 -19.94
C ALA A 82 14.62 9.91 -20.11
N LEU A 83 14.80 10.67 -19.03
CA LEU A 83 15.62 11.90 -19.03
C LEU A 83 17.12 11.59 -19.20
N THR A 84 17.60 10.50 -18.63
CA THR A 84 18.98 10.03 -18.81
C THR A 84 19.22 9.65 -20.27
N ASP A 85 18.34 8.85 -20.86
CA ASP A 85 18.42 8.48 -22.29
C ASP A 85 18.36 9.71 -23.20
N LEU A 86 17.53 10.70 -22.86
CA LEU A 86 17.45 11.97 -23.58
C LEU A 86 18.78 12.73 -23.51
N SER A 87 19.40 12.83 -22.33
CA SER A 87 20.69 13.49 -22.13
C SER A 87 21.78 12.87 -23.01
N ASP A 88 21.85 11.54 -23.04
CA ASP A 88 22.83 10.79 -23.86
C ASP A 88 22.62 11.05 -25.36
N ARG A 89 21.36 11.08 -25.80
CA ARG A 89 21.02 11.39 -27.20
C ARG A 89 21.38 12.83 -27.58
N LEU A 90 21.16 13.80 -26.69
CA LEU A 90 21.56 15.20 -26.92
C LEU A 90 23.09 15.34 -26.99
N ASN A 91 23.82 14.61 -26.14
CA ASN A 91 25.28 14.54 -26.22
C ASN A 91 25.73 13.94 -27.57
N LYS A 92 25.05 12.91 -28.06
CA LYS A 92 25.34 12.33 -29.39
C LYS A 92 25.08 13.32 -30.52
N ILE A 93 23.95 14.04 -30.49
CA ILE A 93 23.67 15.09 -31.47
C ILE A 93 24.77 16.16 -31.44
N ARG A 94 25.21 16.59 -30.25
CA ARG A 94 26.30 17.56 -30.10
C ARG A 94 27.60 17.04 -30.71
N GLU A 95 27.95 15.78 -30.48
CA GLU A 95 29.12 15.14 -31.08
C GLU A 95 29.05 15.15 -32.62
N LEU A 96 27.90 14.76 -33.18
CA LEU A 96 27.66 14.78 -34.63
C LEU A 96 27.76 16.21 -35.17
N MET A 97 27.20 17.21 -34.50
CA MET A 97 27.29 18.61 -34.92
C MET A 97 28.72 19.16 -34.90
N VAL A 98 29.56 18.76 -33.94
CA VAL A 98 30.98 19.13 -33.95
C VAL A 98 31.71 18.45 -35.11
N ARG A 99 31.42 17.17 -35.38
CA ARG A 99 31.98 16.44 -36.53
C ARG A 99 31.57 17.08 -37.86
N SER A 100 30.35 17.58 -38.00
CA SER A 100 29.87 18.24 -39.24
C SER A 100 30.56 19.57 -39.53
N GLN A 101 31.04 20.27 -38.49
CA GLN A 101 31.81 21.50 -38.61
C GLN A 101 33.29 21.26 -38.93
N SER A 102 33.81 20.04 -38.71
CA SER A 102 35.15 19.70 -39.20
C SER A 102 35.17 19.73 -40.73
N GLY A 103 35.95 20.65 -41.31
CA GLY A 103 35.92 21.02 -42.74
C GLY A 103 36.33 19.91 -43.73
N ALA A 104 36.64 18.70 -43.25
CA ALA A 104 37.11 17.57 -44.05
C ALA A 104 35.99 16.65 -44.57
N LEU A 105 34.72 16.94 -44.30
CA LEU A 105 33.59 16.08 -44.70
C LEU A 105 33.12 16.36 -46.14
N SER A 106 33.05 15.29 -46.96
CA SER A 106 32.41 15.32 -48.28
C SER A 106 30.91 15.61 -48.18
N THR A 107 30.29 16.00 -49.30
CA THR A 107 28.84 16.25 -49.40
C THR A 107 28.03 15.03 -48.97
N GLU A 108 28.49 13.82 -49.32
CA GLU A 108 27.91 12.54 -48.91
C GLU A 108 28.05 12.33 -47.38
N GLY A 109 29.22 12.65 -46.81
CA GLY A 109 29.45 12.57 -45.37
C GLY A 109 28.55 13.52 -44.57
N ARG A 110 28.27 14.71 -45.10
CA ARG A 110 27.32 15.67 -44.49
C ARG A 110 25.87 15.17 -44.57
N SER A 111 25.49 14.56 -45.69
CA SER A 111 24.15 13.96 -45.85
C SER A 111 23.90 12.81 -44.88
N ALA A 112 24.87 11.90 -44.73
CA ALA A 112 24.81 10.80 -43.77
C ALA A 112 24.68 11.30 -42.32
N LEU A 113 25.43 12.34 -41.94
CA LEU A 113 25.31 12.95 -40.61
C LEU A 113 23.93 13.58 -40.35
N SER A 114 23.35 14.23 -41.36
CA SER A 114 22.00 14.81 -41.27
C SER A 114 20.92 13.74 -41.05
N ALA A 115 21.06 12.60 -41.73
CA ALA A 115 20.18 11.44 -41.53
C ALA A 115 20.31 10.89 -40.10
N GLU A 116 21.53 10.79 -39.57
CA GLU A 116 21.78 10.29 -38.21
C GLU A 116 21.22 11.23 -37.14
N VAL A 117 21.38 12.55 -37.28
CA VAL A 117 20.76 13.54 -36.40
C VAL A 117 19.22 13.45 -36.44
N SER A 118 18.64 13.26 -37.63
CA SER A 118 17.20 13.10 -37.80
C SER A 118 16.67 11.83 -37.14
N ALA A 119 17.42 10.73 -37.21
CA ALA A 119 17.10 9.47 -36.55
C ALA A 119 17.14 9.59 -35.01
N VAL A 120 18.18 10.24 -34.47
CA VAL A 120 18.30 10.47 -33.02
C VAL A 120 17.17 11.38 -32.53
N ARG A 121 16.79 12.41 -33.30
CA ARG A 121 15.64 13.28 -32.98
C ARG A 121 14.32 12.51 -32.95
N GLY A 122 14.10 11.59 -33.89
CA GLY A 122 12.90 10.74 -33.91
C GLY A 122 12.78 9.90 -32.64
N ASN A 123 13.86 9.22 -32.26
CA ASN A 123 13.92 8.43 -31.03
C ASN A 123 13.67 9.25 -29.74
N VAL A 124 14.11 10.52 -29.70
CA VAL A 124 13.85 11.41 -28.55
C VAL A 124 12.34 11.69 -28.39
N VAL A 125 11.62 11.85 -29.50
CA VAL A 125 10.16 12.01 -29.48
C VAL A 125 9.48 10.74 -29.02
N ASP A 126 10.02 9.57 -29.37
CA ASP A 126 9.48 8.28 -28.97
C ASP A 126 9.66 7.99 -27.47
N ILE A 127 10.73 8.49 -26.83
CA ILE A 127 10.94 8.38 -25.36
C ILE A 127 9.90 9.19 -24.56
N TYR A 128 9.31 10.22 -25.18
CA TYR A 128 8.33 11.09 -24.54
C TYR A 128 6.89 10.53 -24.60
N ASN A 129 6.60 9.63 -25.54
CA ASN A 129 5.28 9.03 -25.76
C ASN A 129 5.12 7.70 -25.02
#